data_AF-D9SNA2-F1
#
_entry.id   AF-D9SNA2-F1
#
_cell.length_a   1.000
_cell.length_b   1.000
_cell.length_c   1.000
_cell.angle_alpha   90.00
_cell.angle_beta   90.00
_cell.angle_gamma   90.00
#
_symmetry.space_group_name_H-M   'P 1'
#
loop_
_entity.id
_entity.type
_entity.pdbx_description
1 polymer ?
#
loop_
_entity_poly.entity_id
_entity_poly.type
_entity_poly.pdbx_seq_one_letter_code
_entity_poly.pdbx_strand_id
1 'polypeptide(L)'
;MKKTANEFLPLTETTYLILTSLWQPLHGYGIMQNVERITNSRIILAPGTLYGALSKLTKDKLIEVVDTSLEVDRKKTYELTALGRTVVQLELNRLETLLVESKKLLGGVNFGKD
;
A
#
# COMPACT_ATOMS: atom_id res chain seq x y z
N MET A 1 -9.82 8.33 -20.89
CA MET A 1 -10.04 9.19 -19.70
C MET A 1 -8.86 9.06 -18.77
N LYS A 2 -8.39 10.15 -18.13
CA LYS A 2 -7.43 10.07 -17.03
C LYS A 2 -8.18 9.51 -15.81
N LYS A 3 -7.72 8.39 -15.23
CA LYS A 3 -8.28 7.87 -13.98
C LYS A 3 -8.06 8.90 -12.87
N THR A 4 -9.07 9.13 -12.05
CA THR A 4 -8.96 9.99 -10.87
C THR A 4 -8.61 9.17 -9.63
N ALA A 5 -7.94 9.77 -8.65
CA ALA A 5 -7.48 9.05 -7.46
C ALA A 5 -8.65 8.45 -6.63
N ASN A 6 -9.81 9.11 -6.61
CA ASN A 6 -10.99 8.64 -5.89
C ASN A 6 -11.58 7.34 -6.44
N GLU A 7 -11.32 6.98 -7.70
CA GLU A 7 -11.80 5.72 -8.31
C GLU A 7 -11.16 4.48 -7.68
N PHE A 8 -10.05 4.65 -6.95
CA PHE A 8 -9.34 3.56 -6.29
C PHE A 8 -9.72 3.38 -4.82
N LEU A 9 -10.52 4.29 -4.27
CA LEU A 9 -10.85 4.31 -2.85
C LEU A 9 -12.24 3.66 -2.62
N PRO A 10 -12.44 2.94 -1.50
CA PRO A 10 -11.44 2.60 -0.49
C PRO A 10 -10.47 1.51 -0.96
N LEU A 11 -9.24 1.52 -0.43
CA LEU A 11 -8.30 0.43 -0.65
C LEU A 11 -8.56 -0.73 0.32
N THR A 12 -8.22 -1.94 -0.10
CA THR A 12 -8.07 -3.05 0.86
C THR A 12 -6.83 -2.84 1.73
N GLU A 13 -6.82 -3.36 2.96
CA GLU A 13 -5.66 -3.28 3.88
C GLU A 13 -4.37 -3.72 3.18
N THR A 14 -4.38 -4.89 2.52
CA THR A 14 -3.21 -5.40 1.79
C THR A 14 -2.74 -4.46 0.68
N THR A 15 -3.66 -3.89 -0.11
CA THR A 15 -3.28 -2.97 -1.20
C THR A 15 -2.68 -1.69 -0.65
N TYR A 16 -3.29 -1.14 0.40
CA TYR A 16 -2.77 0.04 1.09
C TYR A 16 -1.37 -0.21 1.66
N LEU A 17 -1.13 -1.35 2.30
CA LEU A 17 0.17 -1.69 2.87
C LEU A 17 1.25 -1.92 1.79
N ILE A 18 0.89 -2.53 0.65
CA ILE A 18 1.80 -2.66 -0.51
C ILE A 18 2.18 -1.28 -1.05
N LEU A 19 1.20 -0.42 -1.33
CA LEU A 19 1.46 0.92 -1.86
C LEU A 19 2.24 1.80 -0.86
N THR A 20 1.93 1.72 0.43
CA THR A 20 2.64 2.46 1.47
C THR A 20 4.09 1.97 1.62
N SER A 21 4.35 0.67 1.44
CA SER A 21 5.71 0.11 1.41
C SER A 21 6.55 0.67 0.26
N LEU A 22 5.92 1.26 -0.76
CA LEU A 22 6.53 1.90 -1.92
C LEU A 22 6.64 3.43 -1.79
N TRP A 23 6.50 3.97 -0.57
CA TRP A 23 6.76 5.40 -0.34
C TRP A 23 8.15 5.83 -0.82
N GLN A 24 9.10 4.89 -0.72
CA GLN A 24 10.40 4.87 -1.39
C GLN A 24 10.47 3.65 -2.33
N PRO A 25 11.27 3.71 -3.43
CA PRO A 25 11.42 2.58 -4.34
C PRO A 25 11.85 1.29 -3.62
N LEU A 26 11.25 0.15 -3.96
CA LEU A 26 11.52 -1.12 -3.28
C LEU A 26 11.32 -2.34 -4.18
N HIS A 27 12.13 -3.37 -3.96
CA HIS A 27 11.93 -4.67 -4.58
C HIS A 27 10.76 -5.42 -3.97
N GLY A 28 10.17 -6.35 -4.75
CA GLY A 28 9.06 -7.19 -4.28
C GLY A 28 9.35 -7.91 -2.95
N TYR A 29 10.58 -8.42 -2.76
CA TYR A 29 10.95 -9.06 -1.49
C TYR A 29 10.92 -8.10 -0.29
N GLY A 30 11.41 -6.87 -0.46
CA GLY A 30 11.35 -5.85 0.58
C GLY A 30 9.91 -5.46 0.94
N ILE A 31 8.99 -5.45 -0.03
CA ILE A 31 7.57 -5.22 0.22
C ILE A 31 7.00 -6.32 1.12
N MET A 32 7.29 -7.61 0.84
CA MET A 32 6.81 -8.72 1.68
C MET A 32 7.31 -8.57 3.12
N GLN A 33 8.61 -8.29 3.30
CA GLN A 33 9.20 -8.09 4.63
C GLN A 33 8.61 -6.89 5.37
N ASN A 34 8.38 -5.77 4.68
CA ASN A 34 7.77 -4.60 5.29
C ASN A 34 6.35 -4.89 5.76
N VAL A 35 5.51 -5.51 4.92
CA VAL A 35 4.13 -5.86 5.28
C VAL A 35 4.09 -6.83 6.45
N GLU A 36 4.91 -7.87 6.44
CA GLU A 36 5.01 -8.82 7.55
C GLU A 36 5.42 -8.11 8.85
N ARG A 37 6.48 -7.30 8.81
CA ARG A 37 7.00 -6.59 9.98
C ARG A 37 6.00 -5.60 10.57
N ILE A 38 5.40 -4.72 9.76
CA ILE A 38 4.50 -3.67 10.27
C ILE A 38 3.18 -4.24 10.80
N THR A 39 2.79 -5.43 10.34
CA THR A 39 1.58 -6.10 10.78
C THR A 39 1.83 -7.12 11.90
N ASN A 40 3.06 -7.22 12.41
CA ASN A 40 3.48 -8.25 13.37
C ASN A 40 3.09 -9.66 12.90
N SER A 41 3.43 -9.98 11.66
CA SER A 41 3.13 -11.25 10.97
C SER A 41 1.64 -11.60 10.84
N ARG A 42 0.72 -10.69 11.15
CA ARG A 42 -0.73 -10.88 10.90
C ARG A 42 -1.02 -11.00 9.39
N ILE A 43 -0.23 -10.34 8.55
CA ILE A 43 -0.31 -10.47 7.09
C ILE A 43 1.05 -10.95 6.56
N ILE A 44 1.06 -12.12 5.94
CA ILE A 44 2.22 -12.67 5.22
C ILE A 44 1.84 -12.81 3.75
N LEU A 45 2.55 -12.09 2.89
CA LEU A 45 2.29 -12.10 1.45
C LEU A 45 3.05 -13.25 0.79
N ALA A 46 2.33 -14.25 0.30
CA ALA A 46 2.91 -15.24 -0.60
C ALA A 46 3.37 -14.56 -1.90
N PRO A 47 4.47 -15.03 -2.54
CA PRO A 47 4.99 -14.42 -3.77
C PRO A 47 3.92 -14.26 -4.86
N GLY A 48 3.09 -15.29 -5.09
CA GLY A 48 2.01 -15.23 -6.09
C GLY A 48 1.00 -14.11 -5.85
N THR A 49 0.63 -13.89 -4.58
CA THR A 49 -0.28 -12.82 -4.17
C THR A 49 0.34 -11.44 -4.41
N LEU A 50 1.59 -11.24 -3.98
CA LEU A 50 2.27 -9.97 -4.17
C LEU A 50 2.45 -9.65 -5.66
N TYR A 51 2.99 -10.57 -6.46
CA TYR A 51 3.27 -10.28 -7.86
C TYR A 51 1.98 -10.11 -8.69
N GLY A 52 0.90 -10.81 -8.32
CA GLY A 52 -0.44 -10.54 -8.87
C GLY A 52 -0.92 -9.13 -8.55
N ALA A 53 -0.76 -8.68 -7.30
CA ALA A 53 -1.10 -7.31 -6.90
C ALA A 53 -0.25 -6.27 -7.62
N LEU A 54 1.08 -6.44 -7.66
CA LEU A 54 1.99 -5.53 -8.36
C LEU A 54 1.65 -5.41 -9.85
N SER A 55 1.36 -6.53 -10.53
CA SER A 55 0.93 -6.52 -11.93
C SER A 55 -0.33 -5.68 -12.14
N LYS A 56 -1.34 -5.85 -11.27
CA LYS A 56 -2.57 -5.05 -11.31
C LYS A 56 -2.29 -3.56 -11.05
N LEU A 57 -1.51 -3.23 -10.02
CA LEU A 57 -1.17 -1.86 -9.66
C LEU A 57 -0.37 -1.14 -10.75
N THR A 58 0.52 -1.85 -11.45
CA THR A 58 1.23 -1.30 -12.62
C THR A 58 0.26 -1.04 -13.78
N LYS A 59 -0.65 -1.98 -14.08
CA LYS A 59 -1.69 -1.79 -15.11
C LYS A 59 -2.60 -0.60 -14.79
N ASP A 60 -2.88 -0.40 -13.50
CA ASP A 60 -3.67 0.71 -12.99
C ASP A 60 -2.89 2.04 -12.90
N LYS A 61 -1.59 2.03 -13.23
CA LYS A 61 -0.69 3.19 -13.20
C LYS A 61 -0.51 3.82 -11.82
N LEU A 62 -0.72 3.04 -10.77
CA LEU A 62 -0.44 3.46 -9.38
C LEU A 62 1.04 3.29 -9.04
N ILE A 63 1.70 2.33 -9.67
CA ILE A 63 3.14 2.09 -9.53
C ILE A 63 3.77 1.91 -10.90
N GLU A 64 5.08 2.10 -10.96
CA GLU A 64 5.90 1.79 -12.13
C GLU A 64 7.17 1.02 -11.74
N VAL A 65 7.82 0.41 -12.73
CA VAL A 65 9.08 -0.30 -12.55
C VAL A 65 10.21 0.66 -12.85
N VAL A 66 11.10 0.84 -11.88
CA VAL A 66 12.33 1.63 -12.05
C VAL A 66 13.31 0.81 -12.90
N ASP A 67 14.06 1.47 -13.78
CA ASP A 67 15.10 0.79 -14.57
C ASP A 67 16.20 0.25 -13.64
N THR A 68 16.27 -1.07 -13.52
CA THR A 68 17.25 -1.80 -12.71
C THR A 68 18.35 -2.44 -13.55
N SER A 69 18.59 -1.95 -14.78
CA SER A 69 19.63 -2.48 -15.67
C SER A 69 21.05 -2.45 -15.10
N LEU A 70 21.29 -1.62 -14.07
CA LEU A 70 22.57 -1.53 -13.36
C LEU A 70 22.64 -2.43 -12.10
N GLU A 71 21.55 -3.10 -11.71
CA GLU A 71 21.54 -3.97 -10.54
C GLU A 71 22.06 -5.38 -10.87
N VAL A 72 22.94 -5.90 -10.01
CA VAL A 72 23.59 -7.21 -10.15
C VAL A 72 22.58 -8.36 -10.20
N ASP A 73 21.45 -8.23 -9.51
CA ASP A 73 20.45 -9.29 -9.33
C ASP A 73 19.25 -9.16 -10.30
N ARG A 74 19.21 -8.12 -11.15
CA ARG A 74 18.12 -7.82 -12.11
C ARG A 74 16.69 -7.92 -11.53
N LYS A 75 16.55 -7.74 -10.21
CA LYS A 75 15.24 -7.76 -9.55
C LYS A 75 14.49 -6.49 -9.95
N LYS A 76 13.17 -6.58 -10.09
CA LYS A 76 12.35 -5.41 -10.40
C LYS A 76 12.21 -4.55 -9.14
N THR A 77 12.60 -3.28 -9.26
CA THR A 77 12.29 -2.24 -8.28
C THR A 77 11.00 -1.55 -8.70
N TYR A 78 10.10 -1.35 -7.75
CA TYR A 78 8.84 -0.66 -7.97
C TYR A 78 8.85 0.68 -7.24
N GLU A 79 8.16 1.67 -7.78
CA GLU A 79 7.92 2.94 -7.08
C GLU A 79 6.50 3.47 -7.35
N LEU A 80 6.01 4.34 -6.46
CA LEU A 80 4.73 5.02 -6.65
C LEU A 80 4.83 6.07 -7.76
N THR A 81 3.85 6.07 -8.67
CA THR A 81 3.62 7.20 -9.57
C THR A 81 3.01 8.38 -8.80
N ALA A 82 2.92 9.56 -9.43
CA ALA A 82 2.21 10.70 -8.85
C ALA A 82 0.73 10.38 -8.49
N LEU A 83 0.06 9.56 -9.32
CA LEU A 83 -1.30 9.09 -9.04
C LEU A 83 -1.31 8.15 -7.83
N GLY A 84 -0.37 7.20 -7.76
CA GLY A 84 -0.22 6.29 -6.62
C GLY A 84 0.00 7.02 -5.30
N ARG A 85 0.87 8.04 -5.29
CA ARG A 85 1.11 8.87 -4.09
C ARG A 85 -0.17 9.57 -3.63
N THR A 86 -0.93 10.14 -4.56
CA THR A 86 -2.21 10.79 -4.27
C THR A 86 -3.21 9.80 -3.68
N VAL A 87 -3.31 8.59 -4.25
CA VAL A 87 -4.21 7.54 -3.76
C VAL A 87 -3.85 7.11 -2.33
N VAL A 88 -2.57 6.90 -2.01
CA VAL A 88 -2.12 6.56 -0.65
C VAL A 88 -2.47 7.66 0.35
N GLN A 89 -2.21 8.92 0.00
CA GLN A 89 -2.51 10.05 0.88
C GLN A 89 -4.01 10.21 1.14
N LEU A 90 -4.85 10.06 0.11
CA LEU A 90 -6.30 10.13 0.27
C LEU A 90 -6.84 8.96 1.11
N GLU A 91 -6.31 7.75 0.95
CA GLU A 91 -6.70 6.62 1.79
C GLU A 91 -6.32 6.84 3.25
N LEU A 92 -5.11 7.37 3.52
CA LEU A 92 -4.70 7.73 4.88
C LEU A 92 -5.70 8.72 5.52
N ASN A 93 -6.02 9.81 4.81
CA ASN A 93 -7.00 10.80 5.29
C ASN A 93 -8.38 10.18 5.54
N ARG A 94 -8.82 9.25 4.67
CA ARG A 94 -10.09 8.52 4.82
C ARG A 94 -10.08 7.65 6.07
N LEU A 95 -8.99 6.92 6.33
CA LEU A 95 -8.83 6.06 7.51
C LEU A 95 -8.78 6.88 8.80
N GLU A 96 -8.08 8.01 8.82
CA GLU A 96 -8.04 8.93 9.95
C GLU A 96 -9.42 9.49 10.28
N THR A 97 -10.15 9.95 9.25
CA THR A 97 -11.51 10.45 9.40
C THR A 97 -12.44 9.37 9.97
N LEU A 98 -12.37 8.15 9.41
CA LEU A 98 -13.18 7.03 9.88
C LEU A 98 -12.89 6.70 11.35
N LEU A 99 -11.62 6.72 11.77
CA LEU A 99 -11.22 6.48 13.15
C LEU A 99 -11.80 7.54 14.10
N VAL A 100 -11.70 8.82 13.74
CA VAL A 100 -12.20 9.94 14.56
C VAL A 100 -13.71 9.85 14.72
N GLU A 101 -14.46 9.69 13.63
CA GLU A 101 -15.92 9.60 13.69
C GLU A 101 -16.39 8.35 14.42
N SER A 102 -15.71 7.22 14.24
CA SER A 102 -16.02 5.98 14.96
C SER A 102 -15.82 6.13 16.48
N LYS A 103 -14.73 6.79 16.91
CA LYS A 103 -14.49 7.06 18.34
C LYS A 103 -15.55 7.96 18.97
N LYS A 104 -16.05 8.96 18.23
CA LYS A 104 -17.16 9.82 18.68
C LYS A 104 -18.45 9.02 18.86
N LEU A 105 -18.80 8.19 17.87
CA LEU A 105 -20.01 7.37 17.89
C LEU A 105 -19.99 6.30 18.98
N LEU A 106 -18.82 5.69 19.22
CA LEU A 106 -18.63 4.72 20.28
C LEU A 106 -18.53 5.38 21.68
N GLY A 107 -18.83 6.68 21.82
CA GLY A 107 -18.93 7.33 23.13
C GLY A 107 -17.65 7.31 23.96
N GLY A 108 -16.48 7.25 23.32
CA GLY A 108 -15.19 7.18 24.03
C GLY A 108 -14.91 5.82 24.66
N VAL A 109 -15.49 4.71 24.17
CA VAL A 109 -15.14 3.34 24.60
C VAL A 109 -13.61 3.20 24.61
N ASN A 110 -13.08 3.06 25.82
CA ASN A 110 -11.67 2.89 26.05
C ASN A 110 -11.36 1.42 25.80
N PHE A 111 -10.94 1.10 24.57
CA PHE A 111 -10.35 -0.20 24.27
C PHE A 111 -9.01 -0.24 24.99
N GLY A 112 -9.02 -0.73 26.23
CA GLY A 112 -7.83 -0.92 27.03
C GLY A 112 -6.73 -1.56 26.19
N LYS A 113 -5.53 -0.97 26.22
CA LYS A 113 -4.33 -1.67 25.77
C LYS A 113 -4.01 -2.68 26.86
N ASP A 114 -4.52 -3.89 26.70
CA ASP A 114 -3.96 -5.07 27.36
C ASP A 114 -2.58 -5.41 26.74
#